data_AF-A0A969QIL8-F1
#
_entry.id   AF-A0A969QIL8-F1
#
_cell.length_a   1.000
_cell.length_b   1.000
_cell.length_c   1.000
_cell.angle_alpha   90.00
_cell.angle_beta   90.00
_cell.angle_gamma   90.00
#
_symmetry.space_group_name_H-M   'P 1'
#
loop_
_entity.id
_entity.type
_entity.pdbx_description
1 polymer ?
#
loop_
_entity_poly.entity_id
_entity_poly.type
_entity_poly.pdbx_seq_one_letter_code
_entity_poly.pdbx_strand_id
1 'polypeptide(L)'
;MSHRFSNLYKQLRRRWFYGFLSTLVAVGLVVSTPQSAPAIPWGELILRGIQVVQLSSISDQQEVSLGSKINEQLISQNEIKLYANSSVKQYVNSVGQRLVPESDRPNIAYTFQVVEDSALNAFATMGGYVYVTTGLLKAADNEAQLASVIGHEIGHIAEKHALKQMREAALTQGALTRRVL
;
A
#
# COMPACT_ATOMS: atom_id res chain seq x y z
N MET A 1 68.97 -7.32 -3.99
CA MET A 1 67.77 -8.12 -4.36
C MET A 1 66.57 -7.90 -3.42
N SER A 2 66.49 -6.80 -2.66
CA SER A 2 65.48 -6.57 -1.61
C SER A 2 64.34 -5.60 -1.96
N HIS A 3 64.45 -4.80 -3.04
CA HIS A 3 63.45 -3.77 -3.37
C HIS A 3 62.21 -4.28 -4.13
N ARG A 4 62.24 -5.46 -4.76
CA ARG A 4 61.08 -6.01 -5.49
C ARG A 4 60.00 -6.63 -4.57
N PHE A 5 60.38 -7.14 -3.40
CA PHE A 5 59.44 -7.81 -2.49
C PHE A 5 58.51 -6.85 -1.75
N SER A 6 58.95 -5.62 -1.43
CA SER A 6 58.16 -4.64 -0.68
C SER A 6 57.00 -4.04 -1.49
N ASN A 7 57.17 -3.89 -2.81
CA ASN A 7 56.11 -3.39 -3.70
C ASN A 7 55.01 -4.43 -3.94
N LEU A 8 55.38 -5.71 -4.04
CA LEU A 8 54.41 -6.80 -4.16
C LEU A 8 53.51 -6.89 -2.91
N TYR A 9 54.12 -6.80 -1.72
CA TYR A 9 53.40 -6.83 -0.45
C TYR A 9 52.42 -5.66 -0.29
N LYS A 10 52.81 -4.44 -0.70
CA LYS A 10 51.95 -3.26 -0.68
C LYS A 10 50.77 -3.37 -1.67
N GLN A 11 50.99 -3.94 -2.86
CA GLN A 11 49.93 -4.18 -3.85
C GLN A 11 48.96 -5.28 -3.40
N LEU A 12 49.47 -6.37 -2.84
CA LEU A 12 48.67 -7.45 -2.28
C LEU A 12 47.79 -6.94 -1.13
N ARG A 13 48.36 -6.19 -0.18
CA ARG A 13 47.62 -5.61 0.95
C ARG A 13 46.51 -4.64 0.49
N ARG A 14 46.73 -3.84 -0.56
CA ARG A 14 45.68 -2.96 -1.12
C ARG A 14 44.54 -3.75 -1.75
N ARG A 15 44.82 -4.81 -2.52
CA ARG A 15 43.75 -5.67 -3.11
C ARG A 15 42.87 -6.31 -2.03
N TRP A 16 43.48 -6.83 -0.96
CA TRP A 16 42.74 -7.42 0.15
C TRP A 16 41.96 -6.37 0.96
N PHE A 17 42.53 -5.18 1.17
CA PHE A 17 41.86 -4.07 1.86
C PHE A 17 40.61 -3.59 1.13
N TYR A 18 40.69 -3.37 -0.20
CA TYR A 18 39.52 -2.94 -0.98
C TYR A 18 38.48 -4.05 -1.14
N GLY A 19 38.90 -5.32 -1.19
CA GLY A 19 37.97 -6.45 -1.14
C GLY A 19 37.15 -6.46 0.16
N PHE A 20 37.81 -6.32 1.31
CA PHE A 20 37.13 -6.29 2.61
C PHE A 20 36.24 -5.06 2.80
N LEU A 21 36.70 -3.89 2.35
CA LEU A 21 35.94 -2.64 2.39
C LEU A 21 34.69 -2.69 1.49
N SER A 22 34.78 -3.33 0.31
CA SER A 22 33.64 -3.51 -0.59
C SER A 22 32.56 -4.42 0.02
N THR A 23 32.97 -5.50 0.71
CA THR A 23 32.00 -6.39 1.38
C THR A 23 31.30 -5.68 2.54
N LEU A 24 32.02 -4.85 3.30
CA LEU A 24 31.42 -4.05 4.39
C LEU A 24 30.37 -3.06 3.88
N VAL A 25 30.63 -2.35 2.77
CA VAL A 25 29.67 -1.43 2.15
C VAL A 25 28.45 -2.19 1.60
N ALA A 26 28.66 -3.35 0.98
CA ALA A 26 27.57 -4.18 0.46
C ALA A 26 26.62 -4.68 1.58
N VAL A 27 27.17 -5.10 2.73
CA VAL A 27 26.36 -5.55 3.88
C VAL A 27 25.57 -4.40 4.51
N GLY A 28 26.14 -3.19 4.57
CA GLY A 28 25.45 -2.01 5.09
C GLY A 28 24.21 -1.59 4.28
N LEU A 29 24.24 -1.78 2.95
CA LEU A 29 23.09 -1.48 2.08
C LEU A 29 21.93 -2.48 2.25
N VAL A 30 22.20 -3.73 2.61
CA VAL A 30 21.17 -4.77 2.78
C VAL A 30 20.38 -4.59 4.08
N VAL A 31 20.97 -4.00 5.12
CA VAL A 31 20.30 -3.79 6.43
C VAL A 31 19.36 -2.57 6.42
N SER A 32 19.41 -1.74 5.39
CA SER A 32 18.64 -0.49 5.29
C SER A 32 17.30 -0.62 4.56
N THR A 33 16.90 -1.82 4.12
CA THR A 33 15.55 -1.99 3.59
C THR A 33 14.57 -1.95 4.77
N PRO A 34 13.62 -1.00 4.82
CA PRO A 34 12.57 -1.04 5.84
C PRO A 34 11.89 -2.40 5.75
N GLN A 35 12.00 -3.18 6.82
CA GLN A 35 11.35 -4.47 6.92
C GLN A 35 9.85 -4.18 6.80
N SER A 36 9.20 -4.71 5.75
CA SER A 36 7.77 -4.55 5.56
C SER A 36 7.07 -4.91 6.86
N ALA A 37 6.42 -3.92 7.49
CA ALA A 37 5.48 -4.20 8.57
C ALA A 37 4.49 -5.24 8.06
N PRO A 38 3.98 -6.16 8.91
CA PRO A 38 2.98 -7.14 8.47
C PRO A 38 1.80 -6.38 7.87
N ALA A 39 1.78 -6.32 6.54
CA ALA A 39 0.66 -5.77 5.79
C ALA A 39 -0.48 -6.74 6.04
N ILE A 40 -1.54 -6.25 6.67
CA ILE A 40 -2.80 -6.97 6.77
C ILE A 40 -3.13 -7.45 5.33
N PRO A 41 -3.33 -8.76 5.09
CA PRO A 41 -3.60 -9.27 3.76
C PRO A 41 -5.04 -8.88 3.37
N TRP A 42 -5.22 -7.64 2.95
CA TRP A 42 -6.52 -7.05 2.61
C TRP A 42 -7.27 -7.85 1.53
N GLY A 43 -6.55 -8.54 0.64
CA GLY A 43 -7.14 -9.47 -0.31
C GLY A 43 -7.97 -10.56 0.35
N GLU A 44 -7.57 -11.04 1.54
CA GLU A 44 -8.30 -12.07 2.28
C GLU A 44 -9.53 -11.50 3.03
N LEU A 45 -9.45 -10.26 3.54
CA LEU A 45 -10.54 -9.58 4.24
C LEU A 45 -11.71 -9.21 3.29
N ILE A 46 -11.39 -8.80 2.06
CA ILE A 46 -12.40 -8.43 1.06
C ILE A 46 -13.17 -9.68 0.55
N LEU A 47 -12.55 -10.87 0.53
CA LEU A 47 -13.17 -12.08 -0.02
C LEU A 47 -14.12 -12.80 0.94
N ARG A 48 -14.02 -12.56 2.26
CA ARG A 48 -14.83 -13.30 3.25
C ARG A 48 -16.31 -12.92 3.30
N GLY A 49 -16.74 -11.86 2.58
CA GLY A 49 -18.13 -11.36 2.64
C GLY A 49 -18.88 -11.21 1.31
N ILE A 50 -18.21 -11.39 0.16
CA ILE A 50 -18.81 -11.06 -1.15
C ILE A 50 -19.02 -12.34 -1.95
N GLN A 51 -20.29 -12.76 -2.10
CA GLN A 51 -20.70 -13.82 -3.04
C GLN A 51 -20.06 -13.54 -4.41
N VAL A 52 -19.59 -14.59 -5.08
CA VAL A 52 -18.96 -14.54 -6.41
C VAL A 52 -19.92 -13.92 -7.44
N VAL A 53 -19.99 -12.59 -7.48
CA VAL A 53 -20.54 -11.84 -8.60
C VAL A 53 -19.66 -12.17 -9.80
N GLN A 54 -20.21 -12.24 -11.01
CA GLN A 54 -19.41 -12.38 -12.23
C GLN A 54 -18.45 -11.18 -12.35
N LEU A 55 -17.26 -11.32 -11.76
CA LEU A 55 -16.26 -10.26 -11.66
C LEU A 55 -15.72 -9.85 -13.03
N SER A 56 -15.98 -10.64 -14.09
CA SER A 56 -15.50 -10.41 -15.45
C SER A 56 -15.95 -9.08 -16.06
N SER A 57 -17.07 -8.48 -15.64
CA SER A 57 -17.55 -7.20 -16.19
C SER A 57 -18.32 -6.33 -15.19
N ILE A 58 -17.73 -6.05 -14.03
CA ILE A 58 -18.29 -5.05 -13.09
C ILE A 58 -18.24 -3.65 -13.71
N SER A 59 -19.41 -3.01 -13.79
CA SER A 59 -19.58 -1.59 -14.17
C SER A 59 -19.11 -0.66 -13.05
N ASP A 60 -18.83 0.60 -13.39
CA ASP A 60 -18.39 1.60 -12.41
C ASP A 60 -19.41 1.83 -11.30
N GLN A 61 -20.71 1.81 -11.60
CA GLN A 61 -21.77 1.90 -10.59
C GLN A 61 -21.78 0.69 -9.65
N GLN A 62 -21.58 -0.52 -10.18
CA GLN A 62 -21.49 -1.72 -9.37
C GLN A 62 -20.24 -1.70 -8.48
N GLU A 63 -19.10 -1.23 -9.00
CA GLU A 63 -17.86 -1.04 -8.24
C GLU A 63 -18.07 -0.09 -7.05
N VAL A 64 -18.75 1.04 -7.26
CA VAL A 64 -19.10 1.99 -6.19
C VAL A 64 -20.03 1.34 -5.16
N SER A 65 -21.06 0.62 -5.60
CA SER A 65 -21.98 -0.09 -4.70
C SER A 65 -21.30 -1.19 -3.88
N LEU A 66 -20.25 -1.80 -4.43
CA LEU A 66 -19.48 -2.82 -3.73
C LEU A 66 -18.51 -2.16 -2.73
N GLY A 67 -17.93 -1.02 -3.10
CA GLY A 67 -17.14 -0.20 -2.20
C GLY A 67 -17.90 0.23 -0.95
N SER A 68 -19.15 0.68 -1.10
CA SER A 68 -19.98 1.07 0.05
C SER A 68 -20.27 -0.11 0.99
N LYS A 69 -20.56 -1.29 0.43
CA LYS A 69 -20.76 -2.52 1.20
C LYS A 69 -19.49 -2.96 1.94
N ILE A 70 -18.33 -2.87 1.28
CA ILE A 70 -17.04 -3.15 1.92
C ILE A 70 -16.81 -2.19 3.08
N ASN A 71 -17.07 -0.90 2.89
CA ASN A 71 -16.94 0.08 3.95
C ASN A 71 -17.87 -0.23 5.15
N GLU A 72 -19.15 -0.52 4.89
CA GLU A 72 -20.10 -0.92 5.93
C GLU A 72 -19.66 -2.19 6.67
N GLN A 73 -19.12 -3.16 5.93
CA GLN A 73 -18.58 -4.39 6.51
C GLN A 73 -17.37 -4.10 7.41
N LEU A 74 -16.41 -3.29 6.96
CA LEU A 74 -15.22 -2.93 7.73
C LEU A 74 -15.59 -2.25 9.06
N ILE A 75 -16.59 -1.37 9.03
CA ILE A 75 -17.07 -0.68 10.23
C ILE A 75 -17.84 -1.64 11.14
N SER A 76 -18.78 -2.43 10.59
CA SER A 76 -19.65 -3.31 11.38
C SER A 76 -18.92 -4.51 11.98
N GLN A 77 -17.85 -4.98 11.34
CA GLN A 77 -17.00 -6.06 11.83
C GLN A 77 -15.86 -5.57 12.74
N ASN A 78 -15.83 -4.27 13.06
CA ASN A 78 -14.78 -3.64 13.86
C ASN A 78 -13.36 -3.80 13.27
N GLU A 79 -13.24 -4.06 11.97
CA GLU A 79 -11.94 -4.13 11.26
C GLU A 79 -11.30 -2.74 11.17
N ILE A 80 -12.11 -1.68 11.13
CA ILE A 80 -11.66 -0.29 11.24
C ILE A 80 -12.44 0.45 12.31
N LYS A 81 -11.75 1.36 13.01
CA LYS A 81 -12.38 2.33 13.93
C LYS A 81 -12.25 3.72 13.35
N LEU A 82 -13.37 4.38 13.04
CA LEU A 82 -13.33 5.74 12.50
C LEU A 82 -12.90 6.74 13.57
N TYR A 83 -12.03 7.67 13.20
CA TYR A 83 -11.58 8.73 14.08
C TYR A 83 -12.69 9.77 14.32
N ALA A 84 -12.89 10.16 15.57
CA ALA A 84 -14.05 10.95 15.97
C ALA A 84 -13.98 12.43 15.54
N ASN A 85 -12.78 13.01 15.47
CA ASN A 85 -12.59 14.44 15.26
C ASN A 85 -13.06 14.88 13.86
N SER A 86 -14.10 15.71 13.79
CA SER A 86 -14.67 16.20 12.53
C SER A 86 -13.73 17.11 11.76
N SER A 87 -12.97 17.98 12.44
CA SER A 87 -12.02 18.89 11.80
C SER A 87 -10.90 18.14 11.07
N VAL A 88 -10.37 17.08 11.69
CA VAL A 88 -9.33 16.25 11.06
C VAL A 88 -9.89 15.49 9.85
N LYS A 89 -11.10 14.93 9.96
CA LYS A 89 -11.77 14.27 8.82
C LYS A 89 -12.00 15.24 7.66
N GLN A 90 -12.48 16.45 7.96
CA GLN A 90 -12.70 17.49 6.95
C GLN A 90 -11.39 17.93 6.30
N TYR A 91 -10.32 18.07 7.06
CA TYR A 91 -9.01 18.41 6.54
C TYR A 91 -8.51 17.34 5.55
N VAL A 92 -8.48 16.06 5.96
CA VAL A 92 -8.05 14.96 5.09
C VAL A 92 -8.91 14.86 3.84
N ASN A 93 -10.24 14.98 3.99
CA ASN A 93 -11.14 15.04 2.84
C ASN A 93 -10.82 16.23 1.92
N SER A 94 -10.54 17.42 2.47
CA SER A 94 -10.18 18.59 1.65
C SER A 94 -8.89 18.37 0.85
N VAL A 95 -7.88 17.71 1.44
CA VAL A 95 -6.63 17.37 0.76
C VAL A 95 -6.93 16.40 -0.38
N GLY A 96 -7.64 15.30 -0.09
CA GLY A 96 -7.98 14.31 -1.10
C GLY A 96 -8.81 14.87 -2.26
N GLN A 97 -9.83 15.69 -1.96
CA GLN A 97 -10.67 16.30 -2.99
C GLN A 97 -9.92 17.29 -3.89
N ARG A 98 -8.82 17.90 -3.42
CA ARG A 98 -7.94 18.71 -4.29
C ARG A 98 -7.15 17.85 -5.28
N LEU A 99 -6.91 16.57 -4.98
CA LEU A 99 -6.13 15.66 -5.81
C LEU A 99 -7.00 14.89 -6.83
N VAL A 100 -8.28 14.65 -6.52
CA VAL A 100 -9.20 13.88 -7.39
C VAL A 100 -9.26 14.40 -8.84
N PRO A 101 -9.36 15.72 -9.12
CA PRO A 101 -9.44 16.24 -10.49
C PRO A 101 -8.22 15.92 -11.36
N GLU A 102 -7.06 15.69 -10.73
CA GLU A 102 -5.80 15.37 -11.40
C GLU A 102 -5.62 13.86 -11.64
N SER A 103 -6.58 13.04 -11.22
CA SER A 103 -6.54 11.59 -11.41
C SER A 103 -7.09 11.18 -12.78
N ASP A 104 -6.76 9.97 -13.24
CA ASP A 104 -7.31 9.37 -14.46
C ASP A 104 -8.79 8.98 -14.34
N ARG A 105 -9.39 9.12 -13.14
CA ARG A 105 -10.76 8.68 -12.88
C ARG A 105 -11.53 9.68 -11.97
N PRO A 106 -11.65 10.95 -12.35
CA PRO A 106 -12.20 12.00 -11.48
C PRO A 106 -13.73 11.89 -11.27
N ASN A 107 -14.41 11.09 -12.10
CA ASN A 107 -15.88 11.01 -12.14
C ASN A 107 -16.49 10.01 -11.14
N ILE A 108 -15.68 9.34 -10.32
CA ILE A 108 -16.19 8.47 -9.24
C ILE A 108 -16.28 9.24 -7.92
N ALA A 109 -17.21 8.84 -7.05
CA ALA A 109 -17.39 9.47 -5.76
C ALA A 109 -16.28 9.03 -4.78
N TYR A 110 -15.24 9.84 -4.62
CA TYR A 110 -14.19 9.58 -3.64
C TYR A 110 -14.64 9.93 -2.22
N THR A 111 -14.37 9.02 -1.27
CA THR A 111 -14.63 9.19 0.15
C THR A 111 -13.35 8.98 0.94
N PHE A 112 -12.89 10.01 1.63
CA PHE A 112 -11.68 9.96 2.45
C PHE A 112 -12.06 9.82 3.92
N GLN A 113 -11.56 8.78 4.57
CA GLN A 113 -11.84 8.47 5.97
C GLN A 113 -10.57 8.41 6.80
N VAL A 114 -10.68 8.86 8.05
CA VAL A 114 -9.59 8.78 9.02
C VAL A 114 -9.86 7.62 9.96
N VAL A 115 -8.91 6.69 10.06
CA VAL A 115 -8.97 5.51 10.90
C VAL A 115 -8.12 5.72 12.15
N GLU A 116 -8.69 5.48 13.32
CA GLU A 116 -8.01 5.51 14.60
C GLU A 116 -7.12 4.27 14.75
N ASP A 117 -5.93 4.38 14.18
CA ASP A 117 -4.87 3.38 14.25
C ASP A 117 -3.51 4.10 14.34
N SER A 118 -2.61 3.56 15.16
CA SER A 118 -1.25 4.05 15.34
C SER A 118 -0.27 3.58 14.26
N ALA A 119 -0.63 2.57 13.46
CA ALA A 119 0.15 2.13 12.33
C ALA A 119 0.35 3.28 11.32
N LEU A 120 1.54 3.38 10.73
CA LEU A 120 1.81 4.31 9.62
C LEU A 120 1.29 3.68 8.34
N ASN A 121 0.05 3.96 7.98
CA ASN A 121 -0.61 3.29 6.87
C ASN A 121 -1.68 4.18 6.19
N ALA A 122 -1.91 3.90 4.92
CA ALA A 122 -3.09 4.31 4.18
C ALA A 122 -3.45 3.19 3.20
N PHE A 123 -4.72 3.08 2.85
CA PHE A 123 -5.15 2.09 1.87
C PHE A 123 -6.42 2.55 1.17
N ALA A 124 -6.62 2.05 -0.04
CA ALA A 124 -7.84 2.24 -0.79
C ALA A 124 -8.65 0.95 -0.95
N THR A 125 -9.97 1.08 -0.91
CA THR A 125 -10.89 0.05 -1.41
C THR A 125 -11.57 0.54 -2.69
N MET A 126 -12.19 -0.39 -3.42
CA MET A 126 -12.94 -0.03 -4.62
C MET A 126 -14.05 0.98 -4.35
N GLY A 127 -14.53 1.61 -5.41
CA GLY A 127 -15.63 2.56 -5.31
C GLY A 127 -15.24 3.92 -4.76
N GLY A 128 -13.93 4.23 -4.69
CA GLY A 128 -13.45 5.58 -4.32
C GLY A 128 -13.13 5.77 -2.84
N TYR A 129 -13.13 4.71 -2.02
CA TYR A 129 -12.87 4.84 -0.60
C TYR A 129 -11.36 4.81 -0.30
N VAL A 130 -10.87 5.83 0.39
CA VAL A 130 -9.49 5.95 0.85
C VAL A 130 -9.48 6.09 2.36
N TYR A 131 -8.66 5.30 3.04
CA TYR A 131 -8.53 5.26 4.49
C TYR A 131 -7.12 5.70 4.88
N VAL A 132 -7.04 6.67 5.79
CA VAL A 132 -5.79 7.25 6.27
C VAL A 132 -5.72 7.05 7.78
N THR A 133 -4.67 6.42 8.29
CA THR A 133 -4.57 6.17 9.74
C THR A 133 -4.10 7.42 10.50
N THR A 134 -4.47 7.52 11.78
CA THR A 134 -3.94 8.58 12.66
C THR A 134 -2.43 8.49 12.85
N GLY A 135 -1.84 7.29 12.74
CA GLY A 135 -0.39 7.09 12.77
C GLY A 135 0.30 7.76 11.58
N LEU A 136 -0.25 7.62 10.38
CA LEU A 136 0.26 8.32 9.19
C LEU A 136 0.14 9.84 9.34
N LEU A 137 -1.00 10.34 9.83
CA LEU A 137 -1.19 11.78 10.06
C LEU A 137 -0.20 12.37 11.06
N LYS A 138 0.20 11.60 12.09
CA LYS A 138 1.20 12.03 13.08
C LYS A 138 2.63 11.94 12.55
N ALA A 139 2.89 11.03 11.61
CA ALA A 139 4.21 10.82 11.04
C ALA A 139 4.53 11.78 9.88
N ALA A 140 3.52 12.32 9.20
CA ALA A 140 3.72 13.27 8.12
C ALA A 140 4.20 14.63 8.65
N ASP A 141 5.35 15.11 8.16
CA ASP A 141 5.93 16.40 8.57
C ASP A 141 5.18 17.59 7.98
N ASN A 142 4.51 17.39 6.84
CA ASN A 142 3.80 18.44 6.12
C ASN A 142 2.69 17.87 5.22
N GLU A 143 1.82 18.76 4.73
CA GLU A 143 0.69 18.39 3.86
C GLU A 143 1.15 17.72 2.56
N ALA A 144 2.30 18.09 2.00
CA ALA A 144 2.77 17.50 0.74
C ALA A 144 3.11 16.01 0.88
N GLN A 145 3.68 15.59 2.02
CA GLN A 145 3.90 14.17 2.30
C GLN A 145 2.57 13.41 2.42
N LEU A 146 1.58 13.97 3.13
CA LEU A 146 0.25 13.38 3.22
C LEU A 146 -0.43 13.28 1.85
N ALA A 147 -0.38 14.37 1.07
CA ALA A 147 -0.93 14.44 -0.28
C ALA A 147 -0.27 13.44 -1.22
N SER A 148 1.04 13.19 -1.09
CA SER A 148 1.76 12.17 -1.85
C SER A 148 1.22 10.76 -1.58
N VAL A 149 0.94 10.42 -0.32
CA VAL A 149 0.37 9.11 0.03
C VAL A 149 -1.07 8.99 -0.45
N ILE A 150 -1.90 10.03 -0.26
CA ILE A 150 -3.28 10.03 -0.75
C ILE A 150 -3.31 9.93 -2.29
N GLY A 151 -2.42 10.63 -2.98
CA GLY A 151 -2.28 10.55 -4.44
C GLY A 151 -1.90 9.15 -4.92
N HIS A 152 -0.99 8.47 -4.20
CA HIS A 152 -0.66 7.07 -4.47
C HIS A 152 -1.89 6.15 -4.39
N GLU A 153 -2.70 6.30 -3.34
CA GLU A 153 -3.93 5.51 -3.15
C GLU A 153 -5.00 5.83 -4.21
N ILE A 154 -5.14 7.09 -4.62
CA ILE A 154 -6.02 7.48 -5.74
C ILE A 154 -5.59 6.78 -7.04
N GLY A 155 -4.28 6.67 -7.29
CA GLY A 155 -3.72 5.93 -8.42
C GLY A 155 -4.13 4.45 -8.41
N HIS A 156 -4.07 3.78 -7.26
CA HIS A 156 -4.54 2.39 -7.12
C HIS A 156 -6.02 2.21 -7.44
N ILE A 157 -6.87 3.19 -7.09
CA ILE A 157 -8.29 3.20 -7.44
C ILE A 157 -8.48 3.40 -8.95
N ALA A 158 -7.75 4.35 -9.55
CA ALA A 158 -7.81 4.63 -10.98
C ALA A 158 -7.43 3.39 -11.81
N GLU A 159 -6.40 2.65 -11.39
CA GLU A 159 -5.93 1.42 -12.03
C GLU A 159 -6.77 0.17 -11.69
N LYS A 160 -7.82 0.33 -10.88
CA LYS A 160 -8.73 -0.74 -10.42
C LYS A 160 -7.99 -1.91 -9.77
N HIS A 161 -6.92 -1.64 -9.02
CA HIS A 161 -6.07 -2.69 -8.42
C HIS A 161 -6.84 -3.62 -7.48
N ALA A 162 -7.70 -3.09 -6.60
CA ALA A 162 -8.52 -3.90 -5.70
C ALA A 162 -9.44 -4.89 -6.47
N LEU A 163 -10.03 -4.43 -7.58
CA LEU A 163 -10.90 -5.26 -8.42
C LEU A 163 -10.11 -6.36 -9.15
N LYS A 164 -8.90 -6.05 -9.64
CA LYS A 164 -7.99 -7.04 -10.24
C LYS A 164 -7.59 -8.12 -9.22
N GLN A 165 -7.19 -7.72 -8.02
CA GLN A 165 -6.83 -8.67 -6.95
C GLN A 165 -7.99 -9.58 -6.56
N MET A 166 -9.21 -9.03 -6.43
CA MET A 166 -10.40 -9.85 -6.18
C MET A 166 -10.68 -10.84 -7.30
N ARG A 167 -10.53 -10.43 -8.58
CA ARG A 167 -10.69 -11.32 -9.73
C ARG A 167 -9.71 -12.48 -9.68
N GLU A 168 -8.44 -12.18 -9.45
CA GLU A 168 -7.39 -13.20 -9.36
C GLU A 168 -7.70 -14.19 -8.23
N ALA A 169 -8.07 -13.70 -7.05
CA ALA A 169 -8.40 -14.57 -5.93
C ALA A 169 -9.66 -15.42 -6.15
N ALA A 170 -10.69 -14.89 -6.83
CA ALA A 170 -11.86 -15.68 -7.21
C ALA A 170 -11.52 -16.77 -8.23
N LEU A 171 -10.63 -16.47 -9.19
CA LEU A 171 -10.16 -17.45 -10.18
C LEU A 171 -9.32 -18.55 -9.52
N THR A 172 -8.43 -18.21 -8.59
CA THR A 172 -7.64 -19.22 -7.86
C THR A 172 -8.54 -20.08 -6.98
N GLN A 173 -9.49 -19.51 -6.25
CA GLN A 173 -10.46 -20.29 -5.47
C GLN A 173 -11.31 -21.20 -6.36
N GLY A 174 -11.85 -20.69 -7.47
CA GLY A 174 -12.61 -21.52 -8.42
C GLY A 174 -11.77 -22.64 -9.04
N ALA A 175 -10.49 -22.40 -9.33
CA ALA A 175 -9.56 -23.41 -9.81
C ALA A 175 -9.21 -24.46 -8.73
N LEU A 176 -9.10 -24.03 -7.47
CA LEU A 176 -8.88 -24.91 -6.32
C LEU A 176 -10.12 -25.77 -6.03
N THR A 177 -11.33 -25.21 -6.05
CA THR A 177 -12.57 -25.98 -5.88
C THR A 177 -12.76 -27.01 -7.00
N ARG A 178 -12.38 -26.66 -8.24
CA ARG A 178 -12.45 -27.57 -9.40
C ARG A 178 -11.39 -28.68 -9.37
N ARG A 179 -10.29 -28.53 -8.62
CA ARG A 179 -9.24 -29.54 -8.48
C ARG A 179 -9.50 -30.54 -7.34
N VAL A 180 -10.47 -30.28 -6.47
CA VAL A 180 -10.79 -31.10 -5.29
C VAL A 180 -12.08 -31.92 -5.49
N LEU A 181 -12.72 -31.81 -6.66
CA LEU A 181 -13.82 -32.66 -7.14
C LEU A 181 -13.36 -33.47 -8.34
#